data_AF-J9G7K1-F1
#
_entry.id   AF-J9G7K1-F1
#
_cell.length_a   1.000
_cell.length_b   1.000
_cell.length_c   1.000
_cell.angle_alpha   90.00
_cell.angle_beta   90.00
_cell.angle_gamma   90.00
#
_symmetry.space_group_name_H-M   'P 1'
#
loop_
_entity.id
_entity.type
_entity.pdbx_description
1 polymer ?
#
loop_
_entity_poly.entity_id
_entity_poly.type
_entity_poly.pdbx_seq_one_letter_code
_entity_poly.pdbx_strand_id
1 'polypeptide(L)' 'MKDFAAIDFETANNERSSVCSVGVVIVRDNEMVDSFYSLINPEPNY' A
#
# COMPACT_ATOMS: atom_id res chain seq x y z
N MET A 1 -17.94 -14.08 3.31
CA MET A 1 -17.36 -12.71 3.42
C MET A 1 -16.85 -12.33 2.03
N LYS A 2 -16.70 -11.04 1.72
CA LYS A 2 -16.28 -10.63 0.37
C LYS A 2 -14.76 -10.75 0.23
N ASP A 3 -14.29 -11.11 -0.95
CA ASP A 3 -12.89 -10.98 -1.34
C ASP A 3 -12.54 -9.49 -1.48
N PHE A 4 -11.38 -9.07 -0.95
CA PHE A 4 -10.94 -7.68 -1.03
C PHE A 4 -9.41 -7.56 -1.03
N ALA A 5 -8.94 -6.38 -1.45
CA ALA A 5 -7.57 -5.96 -1.24
C ALA A 5 -7.55 -4.86 -0.17
N ALA A 6 -6.74 -5.04 0.87
CA ALA A 6 -6.37 -3.96 1.78
C ALA A 6 -5.14 -3.27 1.21
N ILE A 7 -5.19 -1.95 1.05
CA ILE A 7 -4.11 -1.13 0.51
C ILE A 7 -3.79 -0.05 1.54
N ASP A 8 -2.51 0.09 1.84
CA ASP A 8 -1.99 1.06 2.81
C ASP A 8 -0.82 1.83 2.18
N PHE A 9 -0.86 3.15 2.29
CA PHE A 9 0.15 4.05 1.74
C PHE A 9 0.75 4.90 2.86
N GLU A 10 2.07 4.97 2.88
CA GLU A 10 2.79 5.87 3.77
C GLU A 10 3.34 7.05 2.98
N THR A 11 3.36 8.23 3.62
CA THR A 11 3.91 9.46 3.03
C THR A 11 5.18 9.88 3.78
N ALA A 12 6.14 10.46 3.07
CA ALA A 12 7.38 10.97 3.67
C ALA A 12 7.14 12.23 4.50
N ASN A 13 6.09 12.99 4.20
CA ASN A 13 5.70 14.21 4.91
C ASN A 13 4.17 14.46 4.77
N ASN A 14 3.71 15.67 5.11
CA ASN A 14 2.30 16.06 5.05
C ASN A 14 1.75 16.24 3.62
N GLU A 15 2.61 16.23 2.61
CA GLU A 15 2.21 16.32 1.20
C GLU A 15 1.73 14.96 0.70
N ARG A 16 0.53 14.92 0.14
CA ARG A 16 -0.10 13.67 -0.33
C ARG A 16 0.65 13.00 -1.50
N SER A 17 1.40 13.77 -2.27
CA SER A 17 2.27 13.27 -3.34
C SER A 17 3.57 12.65 -2.84
N SER A 18 3.88 12.78 -1.54
CA SER A 18 5.13 12.27 -0.96
C SER A 18 5.09 10.77 -0.63
N VAL A 19 4.23 9.98 -1.30
CA VAL A 19 4.08 8.54 -1.05
C VAL A 19 5.43 7.85 -1.16
N CYS A 20 5.87 7.22 -0.08
CA CYS A 20 7.20 6.61 0.03
C CYS A 20 7.16 5.07 0.14
N SER A 21 5.99 4.49 0.42
CA SER A 21 5.80 3.04 0.35
C SER A 21 4.34 2.65 0.16
N VAL A 22 4.13 1.42 -0.30
CA VAL A 22 2.80 0.80 -0.40
C VAL A 22 2.84 -0.64 0.10
N GLY A 23 1.84 -0.98 0.92
CA GLY A 23 1.52 -2.35 1.30
C GLY A 23 0.18 -2.77 0.69
N VAL A 24 0.11 -3.97 0.13
CA VAL A 24 -1.14 -4.57 -0.37
C VAL A 24 -1.28 -5.99 0.17
N VAL A 25 -2.47 -6.32 0.64
CA VAL A 25 -2.86 -7.67 1.09
C VAL A 25 -4.11 -8.09 0.36
N ILE A 26 -4.11 -9.29 -0.21
CA ILE A 26 -5.30 -9.90 -0.84
C ILE A 26 -5.93 -10.88 0.14
N VAL A 27 -7.22 -10.68 0.43
CA VAL A 27 -8.01 -11.55 1.29
C VAL A 27 -9.07 -12.26 0.46
N ARG A 28 -9.11 -13.59 0.55
CA ARG A 28 -10.15 -14.45 -0.04
C ARG A 28 -10.58 -15.49 0.97
N ASP A 29 -11.88 -15.78 1.04
CA ASP A 29 -12.41 -16.77 1.99
C ASP A 29 -11.96 -16.59 3.44
N ASN A 30 -11.77 -15.32 3.87
CA ASN A 30 -11.25 -14.92 5.19
C ASN A 30 -9.78 -15.22 5.47
N GLU A 31 -9.03 -15.61 4.45
CA GLU A 31 -7.61 -15.89 4.55
C GLU A 31 -6.81 -14.90 3.71
N MET A 32 -5.63 -14.53 4.21
CA MET A 32 -4.64 -13.79 3.43
C MET A 32 -4.02 -14.74 2.42
N VAL A 33 -4.23 -14.49 1.13
CA VAL A 33 -3.76 -15.37 0.06
C VAL A 33 -2.56 -14.80 -0.70
N ASP A 34 -2.32 -13.49 -0.60
CA ASP A 34 -1.19 -12.83 -1.24
C ASP A 34 -0.84 -11.52 -0.53
N SER A 35 0.39 -11.08 -0.72
CA SER A 35 0.89 -9.80 -0.20
C SER A 35 1.92 -9.18 -1.14
N PHE A 36 1.91 -7.86 -1.24
CA PHE A 36 2.89 -7.09 -1.98
C PHE A 36 3.37 -5.92 -1.14
N TYR A 37 4.68 -5.66 -1.19
CA TYR A 37 5.28 -4.50 -0.58
C TYR A 37 6.32 -3.88 -1.52
N SER A 38 6.32 -2.56 -1.62
CA SER A 38 7.36 -1.82 -2.33
C SER A 38 7.63 -0.47 -1.70
N LEU A 39 8.89 -0.08 -1.74
CA LEU A 39 9.29 1.32 -1.58
C LEU A 39 8.97 2.07 -2.88
N ILE A 40 8.65 3.35 -2.74
CA ILE A 40 8.35 4.26 -3.84
C ILE A 40 9.29 5.45 -3.66
N ASN A 41 10.01 5.83 -4.72
CA ASN A 41 10.70 7.11 -4.72
C ASN A 41 9.67 8.20 -5.03
N PRO A 42 9.34 9.11 -4.10
CA PRO A 42 8.31 10.12 -4.31
C PRO A 42 8.67 11.09 -5.45
N GLU A 43 7.66 11.64 -6.13
CA GLU A 43 7.84 12.68 -7.14
C GLU A 43 7.00 13.94 -6.79
N PRO A 44 7.61 15.14 -6.73
CA PRO A 44 9.05 15.41 -6.79
C PRO A 44 9.84 14.74 -5.67
N ASN A 45 11.17 14.66 -5.78
CA ASN A 45 12.02 14.15 -4.69
C ASN A 45 11.81 15.00 -3.42
N TYR A 46 11.06 14.45 -2.46
CA TYR A 46 10.71 15.05 -1.17
C TYR A 46 11.76 14.83 -0.08
#